data_AF-A0A2N2H885-F1
#
_entry.id   AF-A0A2N2H885-F1
#
_cell.length_a   1.000
_cell.length_b   1.000
_cell.length_c   1.000
_cell.angle_alpha   90.00
_cell.angle_beta   90.00
_cell.angle_gamma   90.00
#
_symmetry.space_group_name_H-M   'P 1'
#
loop_
_entity.id
_entity.type
_entity.pdbx_description
1 polymer ?
#
loop_
_entity_poly.entity_id
_entity_poly.type
_entity_poly.pdbx_seq_one_letter_code
_entity_poly.pdbx_strand_id
1 'polypeptide(L)' 'MKIRTWGCRGSIATPGLTTLRYGGNSTCVEIKPSTGQTIIIDAGSGLRNLGSLLIQEKETAPIRFFFTHSHWDHLVGF' A
#
# COMPACT_ATOMS: atom_id res chain seq x y z
N MET A 1 2.20 -4.76 -16.98
CA MET A 1 2.08 -3.88 -15.81
C MET A 1 1.17 -4.56 -14.80
N LYS A 2 1.58 -4.66 -13.53
CA LYS A 2 0.77 -5.28 -12.47
C LYS A 2 0.41 -4.20 -11.43
N ILE A 3 -0.85 -4.19 -11.01
CA ILE A 3 -1.36 -3.29 -9.96
C ILE A 3 -1.90 -4.18 -8.84
N ARG A 4 -1.54 -3.86 -7.60
CA ARG A 4 -2.02 -4.57 -6.42
C ARG A 4 -2.44 -3.58 -5.34
N THR A 5 -3.62 -3.80 -4.78
CA THR A 5 -4.16 -3.00 -3.68
C THR A 5 -3.84 -3.67 -2.35
N TRP A 6 -3.20 -2.92 -1.46
CA TRP A 6 -2.80 -3.35 -0.11
C TRP A 6 -3.69 -2.78 0.99
N GLY A 7 -4.40 -1.70 0.68
CA GLY A 7 -5.51 -1.18 1.45
C GLY A 7 -6.43 -0.36 0.54
N CYS A 8 -7.72 -0.41 0.84
CA CYS A 8 -8.78 0.19 0.03
C CYS A 8 -9.82 0.96 0.85
N ARG A 9 -9.58 1.12 2.16
CA ARG A 9 -10.45 1.94 3.03
C ARG A 9 -9.97 3.39 3.00
N GLY A 10 -10.91 4.32 3.10
CA GLY A 10 -10.62 5.73 3.29
C GLY A 10 -10.81 6.12 4.76
N SER A 11 -10.21 7.24 5.16
CA SER A 11 -10.28 7.92 6.46
C SER A 11 -9.87 7.09 7.68
N ILE A 12 -10.50 5.96 7.93
CA ILE A 12 -10.28 5.12 9.10
C ILE A 12 -10.11 3.68 8.65
N ALA A 13 -9.06 3.01 9.14
CA ALA A 13 -8.91 1.57 8.96
C ALA A 13 -10.07 0.84 9.67
N THR A 14 -10.70 -0.12 8.99
CA THR A 14 -11.86 -0.85 9.51
C THR A 14 -11.53 -2.34 9.66
N PRO A 15 -10.59 -2.75 10.52
CA PRO A 15 -10.31 -4.18 10.72
C PRO A 15 -11.50 -4.86 11.40
N GLY A 16 -11.90 -6.03 10.89
CA GLY A 16 -12.98 -6.80 11.52
C GLY A 16 -13.49 -7.94 10.64
N LEU A 17 -14.31 -8.83 11.23
CA LEU A 17 -14.87 -10.02 10.56
C LEU A 17 -15.60 -9.69 9.25
N THR A 18 -16.31 -8.55 9.22
CA THR A 18 -17.06 -8.07 8.05
C THR A 18 -16.17 -7.59 6.90
N THR A 19 -14.87 -7.37 7.16
CA THR A 19 -13.91 -6.85 6.17
C THR A 19 -12.92 -7.89 5.68
N LEU A 20 -13.01 -9.14 6.11
CA LEU A 20 -12.04 -10.20 5.76
C LEU A 20 -11.88 -10.43 4.26
N ARG A 21 -12.95 -10.24 3.47
CA ARG A 21 -12.91 -10.46 2.00
C ARG A 21 -12.01 -9.47 1.26
N TYR A 22 -11.99 -8.20 1.68
CA TYR A 22 -11.31 -7.12 0.95
C TYR A 22 -10.30 -6.32 1.80
N GLY A 23 -10.15 -6.67 3.08
CA GLY A 23 -9.28 -6.00 4.03
C GLY A 23 -9.89 -4.77 4.71
N GLY A 24 -9.25 -4.40 5.83
CA GLY A 24 -9.57 -3.22 6.65
C GLY A 24 -8.52 -2.11 6.58
N ASN A 25 -7.47 -2.25 5.79
CA ASN A 25 -6.37 -1.27 5.71
C ASN A 25 -6.77 -0.03 4.91
N SER A 26 -6.24 1.13 5.31
CA SER A 26 -6.36 2.37 4.53
C SER A 26 -5.48 2.35 3.28
N THR A 27 -5.81 3.23 2.34
CA THR A 27 -5.26 3.29 0.97
C THR A 27 -3.76 3.02 0.86
N CYS A 28 -3.42 2.04 0.04
CA CYS A 28 -2.05 1.77 -0.39
C CYS A 28 -2.11 0.92 -1.66
N VAL A 29 -1.54 1.41 -2.76
CA VAL A 29 -1.53 0.71 -4.04
C VAL A 29 -0.10 0.56 -4.53
N GLU A 30 0.28 -0.67 -4.86
CA GLU A 30 1.54 -0.99 -5.51
C GLU A 30 1.32 -1.09 -7.02
N ILE A 31 2.22 -0.46 -7.77
CA ILE A 31 2.31 -0.58 -9.21
C ILE A 31 3.71 -1.10 -9.56
N LYS A 32 3.74 -2.26 -10.23
CA LYS A 32 4.95 -2.90 -10.77
C LYS A 32 4.95 -2.79 -12.31
N PRO A 33 5.58 -1.75 -12.88
CA PRO A 33 5.85 -1.66 -14.31
C PRO A 33 6.85 -2.73 -14.76
N SER A 34 6.95 -2.96 -16.07
CA SER A 34 7.94 -3.89 -16.66
C SER A 34 9.38 -3.43 -16.49
N THR A 35 9.61 -2.16 -16.13
CA THR A 35 10.95 -1.59 -15.88
C THR A 35 11.56 -2.02 -14.54
N GLY A 36 10.85 -2.79 -13.72
CA GLY A 36 11.39 -3.38 -12.49
C GLY A 36 11.32 -2.50 -11.24
N GLN A 37 11.08 -1.20 -11.36
CA GLN A 37 10.89 -0.31 -10.20
C GLN A 37 9.56 -0.60 -9.47
N THR A 38 9.49 -0.20 -8.20
CA THR A 38 8.23 -0.22 -7.43
C THR A 38 7.68 1.19 -7.32
N ILE A 39 6.40 1.36 -7.65
CA ILE A 39 5.68 2.61 -7.41
C ILE A 39 4.61 2.34 -6.36
N ILE A 40 4.55 3.18 -5.34
CA ILE A 40 3.57 3.11 -4.26
C ILE A 40 2.73 4.39 -4.31
N ILE A 41 1.41 4.23 -4.47
CA ILE A 41 0.45 5.32 -4.37
C ILE A 41 -0.16 5.27 -2.97
N ASP A 42 0.07 6.35 -2.22
CA ASP A 42 -0.25 6.52 -0.81
C ASP A 42 0.36 5.46 0.14
N ALA A 43 0.68 5.93 1.34
CA ALA A 43 1.27 5.15 2.43
C ALA A 43 0.30 5.02 3.61
N GLY A 44 -0.94 4.62 3.35
CA GLY A 44 -1.89 4.28 4.41
C GLY A 44 -1.47 3.03 5.19
N SER A 45 -2.32 2.54 6.09
CA SER A 45 -2.01 1.37 6.92
C SER A 45 -1.75 0.09 6.11
N GLY A 46 -2.19 0.04 4.85
CA GLY A 46 -1.86 -1.04 3.93
C GLY A 46 -0.35 -1.16 3.61
N LEU A 47 0.41 -0.07 3.77
CA LEU A 47 1.85 -0.06 3.51
C LEU A 47 2.61 -1.06 4.38
N ARG A 48 2.13 -1.35 5.60
CA ARG A 48 2.77 -2.32 6.50
C ARG A 48 2.88 -3.70 5.85
N ASN A 49 1.80 -4.17 5.23
CA ASN A 49 1.78 -5.48 4.58
C ASN A 49 2.63 -5.51 3.30
N LEU A 50 2.60 -4.42 2.52
CA LEU A 50 3.48 -4.26 1.37
C LEU A 50 4.96 -4.29 1.80
N GLY A 51 5.34 -3.52 2.81
CA GLY A 51 6.70 -3.47 3.33
C GLY A 51 7.20 -4.85 3.78
N SER A 52 6.36 -5.62 4.49
CA SER A 52 6.70 -7.00 4.88
C SER A 52 7.00 -7.90 3.68
N LEU A 53 6.22 -7.79 2.59
CA LEU A 53 6.48 -8.55 1.38
C LEU A 53 7.77 -8.08 0.69
N LEU A 54 7.99 -6.77 0.54
CA LEU A 54 9.20 -6.25 -0.12
C LEU A 54 10.47 -6.69 0.60
N ILE A 55 10.45 -6.75 1.94
CA ILE A 55 11.55 -7.30 2.74
C ILE A 55 11.74 -8.80 2.45
N GLN A 56 10.65 -9.57 2.44
CA GLN A 56 10.68 -11.01 2.15
C GLN A 56 11.23 -11.31 0.75
N GLU A 57 10.85 -10.51 -0.24
CA GLU A 57 11.30 -10.61 -1.63
C GLU A 57 12.73 -10.07 -1.84
N LYS A 58 13.36 -9.52 -0.78
CA LYS A 58 14.65 -8.82 -0.85
C LYS A 58 14.66 -7.78 -1.97
N GLU A 59 13.59 -6.97 -2.04
CA GLU A 59 13.46 -5.94 -3.06
C GLU A 59 14.67 -4.99 -3.01
N THR A 60 15.29 -4.79 -4.18
CA THR A 60 16.47 -3.92 -4.35
C THR A 60 16.22 -2.81 -5.37
N ALA A 61 15.14 -2.91 -6.15
CA ALA A 61 14.78 -1.90 -7.11
C ALA A 61 14.33 -0.61 -6.41
N PRO A 62 14.53 0.56 -7.04
CA PRO A 62 14.05 1.83 -6.49
C PRO A 62 12.55 1.81 -6.20
N ILE A 63 12.18 2.28 -5.01
CA ILE A 63 10.79 2.50 -4.60
C ILE A 63 10.49 3.99 -4.72
N ARG A 64 9.42 4.33 -5.43
CA ARG A 64 8.91 5.71 -5.54
C ARG A 64 7.55 5.82 -4.89
N PHE A 65 7.41 6.77 -3.99
CA PHE A 65 6.14 7.12 -3.37
C PHE A 65 5.50 8.29 -4.11
N PHE A 66 4.20 8.18 -4.35
CA PHE A 66 3.35 9.29 -4.78
C PHE A 66 2.22 9.40 -3.78
N PHE A 67 2.09 10.58 -3.18
CA PHE A 67 1.01 10.91 -2.28
C PHE A 67 -0.04 11.71 -3.04
N THR A 68 -1.29 11.24 -2.99
CA THR A 68 -2.40 11.95 -3.63
C THR A 68 -2.71 13.25 -2.89
N HIS A 69 -2.67 13.22 -1.56
CA HIS A 69 -2.79 14.37 -0.66
C HIS A 69 -2.29 13.99 0.75
N SER A 70 -2.36 14.93 1.70
CA SER A 70 -1.75 14.82 3.03
C SER A 70 -2.74 14.56 4.16
N HIS A 71 -3.84 13.85 3.92
CA HIS A 71 -4.66 13.31 5.01
C HIS A 71 -3.97 12.14 5.69
N TRP A 72 -4.25 11.96 6.99
CA TRP A 72 -3.55 10.99 7.83
C TRP A 72 -3.66 9.55 7.32
N ASP A 73 -4.81 9.15 6.77
CA ASP A 73 -5.04 7.82 6.24
C ASP A 73 -4.24 7.47 4.99
N HIS A 74 -3.61 8.47 4.35
CA HIS A 74 -2.67 8.33 3.24
C HIS A 74 -1.20 8.32 3.68
N LEU A 75 -0.91 8.65 4.95
CA LEU A 75 0.45 8.86 5.47
C LEU A 75 0.83 7.95 6.64
N VAL A 76 -0.15 7.44 7.39
CA VAL A 76 0.04 6.74 8.68
C VAL A 76 0.96 5.52 8.65
N GLY A 77 1.19 4.91 7.48
CA GLY A 77 2.06 3.75 7.31
C GLY A 77 3.51 4.07 6.97
N PHE A 78 3.84 5.33 6.64
CA PHE A 78 5.18 5.81 6.31
C PHE A 78 6.03 6.01 7.57
#